data_AF-A0A929HD65-F1
#
_entry.id   AF-A0A929HD65-F1
#
_cell.length_a   1.000
_cell.length_b   1.000
_cell.length_c   1.000
_cell.angle_alpha   90.00
_cell.angle_beta   90.00
_cell.angle_gamma   90.00
#
_symmetry.space_group_name_H-M   'P 1'
#
loop_
_entity.id
_entity.type
_entity.pdbx_description
1 polymer ?
#
loop_
_entity_poly.entity_id
_entity_poly.type
_entity_poly.pdbx_seq_one_letter_code
_entity_poly.pdbx_strand_id
1 'polypeptide(L)'
;MRRMPFENNPERGSITAIALMLLVVLTLLGVAATKTATTDIQIARNEIPYKQSFYICEGGIHREAAEVGRGNYPVVDINTSAVLATQNSSSLPGPAHEVNGTSYDFTVAYKGFFRPPAGYSAIHFSRYDYSIEATAENVTIETRYYKIGPKAYK
;
A
#
# COMPACT_ATOMS: atom_id res chain seq x y z
N MET A 1 -16.38 -74.50 51.42
CA MET A 1 -16.31 -73.05 51.75
C MET A 1 -16.36 -72.23 50.46
N ARG A 2 -16.99 -71.07 50.55
CA ARG A 2 -17.65 -70.24 49.53
C ARG A 2 -16.68 -69.62 48.50
N ARG A 3 -16.99 -69.71 47.20
CA ARG A 3 -16.33 -68.91 46.15
C ARG A 3 -16.90 -67.48 46.20
N MET A 4 -16.03 -66.48 46.38
CA MET A 4 -16.43 -65.07 46.28
C MET A 4 -16.52 -64.68 44.79
N PRO A 5 -17.61 -64.03 44.35
CA PRO A 5 -17.70 -63.51 42.99
C PRO A 5 -16.83 -62.26 42.87
N PHE A 6 -16.10 -62.13 41.76
CA PHE A 6 -15.42 -60.89 41.42
C PHE A 6 -16.46 -59.85 41.02
N GLU A 7 -16.57 -58.78 41.79
CA GLU A 7 -17.38 -57.62 41.47
C GLU A 7 -16.76 -56.91 40.24
N ASN A 8 -17.34 -57.14 39.06
CA ASN A 8 -17.03 -56.36 37.87
C ASN A 8 -17.63 -54.97 38.06
N ASN A 9 -16.79 -53.96 38.25
CA ASN A 9 -17.19 -52.57 38.45
C ASN A 9 -17.24 -51.85 37.07
N PRO A 10 -18.40 -51.74 36.40
CA PRO A 10 -18.49 -51.20 35.03
C PRO A 10 -18.19 -49.69 34.94
N GLU A 11 -18.17 -48.98 36.07
CA GLU A 11 -18.03 -47.52 36.13
C GLU A 11 -16.66 -47.01 35.68
N ARG A 12 -15.61 -47.83 35.80
CA ARG A 12 -14.23 -47.41 35.45
C ARG A 12 -14.01 -47.26 33.94
N GLY A 13 -14.79 -47.94 33.11
CA GLY A 13 -14.73 -47.82 31.65
C GLY A 13 -15.45 -46.59 31.09
N SER A 14 -16.37 -46.00 31.85
CA SER A 14 -17.11 -44.80 31.42
C SER A 14 -16.24 -43.53 31.51
N ILE A 15 -15.43 -43.42 32.57
CA ILE A 15 -14.54 -42.27 32.81
C ILE A 15 -13.46 -42.17 31.72
N THR A 16 -12.92 -43.30 31.27
CA THR A 16 -11.91 -43.32 30.19
C THR A 16 -12.51 -42.91 28.85
N ALA A 17 -13.75 -43.31 28.54
CA ALA A 17 -14.44 -42.88 27.32
C ALA A 17 -14.72 -41.37 27.30
N ILE A 18 -15.13 -40.79 28.44
CA ILE A 18 -15.35 -39.35 28.59
C ILE A 18 -14.02 -38.59 28.44
N ALA A 19 -12.94 -39.07 29.07
CA ALA A 19 -11.62 -38.46 28.93
C ALA A 19 -11.11 -38.50 27.48
N LEU A 20 -11.35 -39.59 26.75
CA LEU A 20 -11.01 -39.69 25.33
C LEU A 20 -11.84 -38.73 24.47
N MET A 21 -13.15 -38.61 24.73
CA MET A 21 -13.99 -37.62 24.05
C MET A 21 -13.48 -36.19 24.28
N LEU A 22 -13.13 -35.84 25.52
CA LEU A 22 -12.58 -34.52 25.84
C LEU A 22 -11.25 -34.27 25.12
N LEU A 23 -10.36 -35.27 25.04
CA LEU A 23 -9.12 -35.18 24.26
C LEU A 23 -9.39 -34.99 22.76
N VAL A 24 -10.39 -35.68 22.20
CA VAL A 24 -10.77 -35.51 20.79
C VAL A 24 -11.31 -34.09 20.54
N VAL A 25 -12.16 -33.56 21.43
CA VAL A 25 -12.64 -32.18 21.31
C VAL A 25 -11.49 -31.19 21.41
N LEU A 26 -10.58 -31.37 22.37
CA LEU A 26 -9.44 -30.47 22.58
C LEU A 26 -8.46 -30.50 21.40
N THR A 27 -8.23 -31.68 20.80
CA THR A 27 -7.40 -31.80 19.60
C THR A 27 -8.05 -31.15 18.38
N LEU A 28 -9.37 -31.30 18.19
CA LEU A 28 -10.11 -30.61 17.13
C LEU A 28 -10.04 -29.08 17.29
N LEU A 29 -10.18 -28.57 18.52
CA LEU A 29 -10.01 -27.15 18.81
C LEU A 29 -8.58 -26.68 18.53
N GLY A 30 -7.57 -27.46 18.91
CA GLY A 30 -6.16 -27.16 18.62
C GLY A 30 -5.86 -27.12 17.12
N VAL A 31 -6.41 -28.06 16.34
CA VAL A 31 -6.28 -28.08 14.88
C VAL A 31 -7.00 -26.89 14.25
N ALA A 32 -8.22 -26.57 14.71
CA ALA A 32 -8.97 -25.41 14.22
C ALA A 32 -8.21 -24.11 14.49
N ALA A 33 -7.71 -23.90 15.71
CA ALA A 33 -6.93 -22.73 16.08
C ALA A 33 -5.63 -22.62 15.26
N THR A 34 -4.92 -23.73 15.06
CA THR A 34 -3.69 -23.75 14.24
C THR A 34 -3.99 -23.38 12.79
N LYS A 35 -5.08 -23.91 12.22
CA LYS A 35 -5.51 -23.55 10.85
C LYS A 35 -5.79 -22.06 10.73
N THR A 36 -6.56 -21.47 11.65
CA THR A 36 -6.82 -20.03 11.66
C THR A 36 -5.53 -19.22 11.75
N ALA A 37 -4.63 -19.56 12.69
CA ALA A 37 -3.35 -18.87 12.85
C ALA A 37 -2.48 -18.95 11.57
N THR A 38 -2.48 -20.11 10.88
CA THR A 38 -1.72 -20.25 9.64
C THR A 38 -2.26 -19.38 8.52
N THR A 39 -3.58 -19.21 8.43
CA THR A 39 -4.22 -18.30 7.48
C THR A 39 -3.88 -16.85 7.77
N ASP A 40 -3.97 -16.42 9.04
CA ASP A 40 -3.65 -15.05 9.45
C ASP A 40 -2.18 -14.70 9.14
N ILE A 41 -1.25 -15.63 9.39
CA ILE A 41 0.16 -15.45 9.05
C ILE A 41 0.34 -15.31 7.53
N GLN A 42 -0.35 -16.12 6.72
CA GLN A 42 -0.27 -16.01 5.26
C GLN A 42 -0.78 -14.66 4.75
N ILE A 43 -1.87 -14.15 5.34
CA ILE A 43 -2.39 -12.81 5.02
C ILE A 43 -1.37 -11.74 5.39
N ALA A 44 -0.85 -11.77 6.63
CA ALA A 44 0.12 -10.79 7.12
C ALA A 44 1.41 -10.78 6.28
N ARG A 45 1.87 -11.95 5.81
CA ARG A 45 3.05 -12.07 4.94
C ARG A 45 2.91 -11.31 3.62
N ASN A 46 1.70 -11.20 3.08
CA ASN A 46 1.45 -10.45 1.84
C ASN A 46 1.14 -8.97 2.12
N GLU A 47 0.49 -8.67 3.25
CA GLU A 47 0.05 -7.32 3.59
C GLU A 47 1.19 -6.39 4.04
N ILE A 48 2.16 -6.90 4.81
CA ILE A 48 3.29 -6.10 5.31
C ILE A 48 4.13 -5.50 4.16
N PRO A 49 4.68 -6.28 3.21
CA PRO A 49 5.49 -5.71 2.12
C PRO A 49 4.65 -4.78 1.24
N TYR A 50 3.38 -5.10 1.00
CA TYR A 50 2.47 -4.23 0.26
C TYR A 50 2.34 -2.84 0.91
N LYS A 51 2.13 -2.78 2.24
CA LYS A 51 2.05 -1.51 2.98
C LYS A 51 3.36 -0.75 2.98
N GLN A 52 4.49 -1.43 3.06
CA GLN A 52 5.81 -0.81 2.98
C GLN A 52 6.04 -0.16 1.61
N SER A 53 5.76 -0.89 0.54
CA SER A 53 5.87 -0.38 -0.84
C SER A 53 4.90 0.77 -1.08
N PHE A 54 3.67 0.70 -0.55
CA PHE A 54 2.73 1.83 -0.57
C PHE A 54 3.28 3.07 0.13
N TYR A 55 3.87 2.92 1.32
CA TYR A 55 4.46 4.03 2.06
C TYR A 55 5.63 4.69 1.32
N ILE A 56 6.47 3.87 0.66
CA ILE A 56 7.55 4.37 -0.19
C ILE A 56 6.98 5.16 -1.38
N CYS A 57 5.97 4.64 -2.08
CA CYS A 57 5.34 5.34 -3.20
C CYS A 57 4.69 6.66 -2.76
N GLU A 58 4.01 6.69 -1.62
CA GLU A 58 3.37 7.89 -1.09
C GLU A 58 4.42 8.96 -0.76
N GLY A 59 5.49 8.57 -0.07
CA GLY A 59 6.62 9.46 0.21
C GLY A 59 7.28 9.99 -1.06
N GLY A 60 7.44 9.13 -2.07
CA GLY A 60 8.02 9.48 -3.36
C GLY A 60 7.18 10.52 -4.08
N ILE A 61 5.86 10.29 -4.15
CA ILE A 61 4.90 11.24 -4.72
C ILE A 61 4.97 12.61 -4.04
N HIS A 62 4.97 12.65 -2.70
CA HIS A 62 4.98 13.92 -1.98
C HIS A 62 6.25 14.71 -2.24
N ARG A 63 7.38 14.01 -2.35
CA ARG A 63 8.65 14.63 -2.70
C ARG A 63 8.64 15.13 -4.15
N GLU A 64 8.19 14.34 -5.12
CA GLU A 64 8.08 14.80 -6.51
C GLU A 64 7.09 15.97 -6.66
N ALA A 65 5.99 15.96 -5.92
CA ALA A 65 5.03 17.06 -5.89
C ALA A 65 5.64 18.35 -5.34
N ALA A 66 6.52 18.24 -4.34
CA ALA A 66 7.27 19.39 -3.84
C ALA A 66 8.20 19.97 -4.90
N GLU A 67 8.88 19.13 -5.68
CA GLU A 67 9.76 19.56 -6.79
C GLU A 67 8.95 20.22 -7.93
N VAL A 68 7.77 19.68 -8.27
CA VAL A 68 6.83 20.34 -9.18
C VAL A 68 6.41 21.71 -8.64
N GLY A 69 6.12 21.81 -7.33
CA GLY A 69 5.79 23.06 -6.66
C GLY A 69 6.89 24.12 -6.79
N ARG A 70 8.15 23.70 -6.61
CA ARG A 70 9.37 24.51 -6.79
C ARG A 70 9.62 24.93 -8.23
N GLY A 71 9.03 24.23 -9.21
CA GLY A 71 9.23 24.51 -10.63
C GLY A 71 10.50 23.89 -11.20
N ASN A 72 11.05 22.87 -10.54
CA ASN A 72 12.28 22.21 -10.96
C ASN A 72 12.08 21.23 -12.13
N TYR A 73 10.83 20.95 -12.49
CA TYR A 73 10.45 20.23 -13.70
C TYR A 73 9.97 21.23 -14.77
N PRO A 74 10.85 21.70 -15.67
CA PRO A 74 10.51 22.71 -16.65
C PRO A 74 9.56 22.14 -17.71
N VAL A 75 8.47 22.88 -17.96
CA VAL A 75 7.56 22.61 -19.08
C VAL A 75 8.06 23.39 -20.29
N VAL A 76 8.50 22.68 -21.33
CA VAL A 76 9.06 23.30 -22.55
C VAL A 76 7.95 23.91 -23.43
N ASP A 77 6.85 23.19 -23.60
CA ASP A 77 5.67 23.67 -24.32
C ASP A 77 4.42 23.47 -23.46
N ILE A 78 3.72 24.57 -23.19
CA ILE A 78 2.56 24.62 -22.31
C ILE A 78 1.29 24.12 -22.99
N ASN A 79 1.29 24.03 -24.32
CA ASN A 79 0.15 23.63 -25.13
C ASN A 79 0.09 22.11 -25.37
N THR A 80 1.18 21.39 -25.08
CA THR A 80 1.29 19.94 -25.28
C THR A 80 1.51 19.22 -23.95
N SER A 81 0.88 18.05 -23.79
CA SER A 81 1.18 17.17 -22.66
C SER A 81 2.53 16.51 -22.90
N ALA A 82 3.38 16.49 -21.89
CA ALA A 82 4.73 15.95 -21.99
C ALA A 82 5.13 15.26 -20.68
N VAL A 83 5.91 14.19 -20.80
CA VAL A 83 6.65 13.61 -19.67
C VAL A 83 7.84 14.52 -19.39
N LEU A 84 7.92 15.04 -18.17
CA LEU A 84 8.96 15.99 -17.75
C LEU A 84 10.18 15.27 -17.18
N ALA A 85 9.95 14.22 -16.41
CA ALA A 85 11.01 13.43 -15.80
C ALA A 85 10.55 12.00 -15.52
N THR A 86 11.52 11.11 -15.55
CA THR A 86 11.44 9.70 -15.13
C THR A 86 12.74 9.33 -14.42
N GLN A 87 12.79 8.18 -13.74
CA GLN A 87 14.01 7.70 -13.06
C GLN A 87 15.26 7.65 -13.94
N ASN A 88 15.09 7.54 -15.27
CA ASN A 88 16.17 7.43 -16.26
C ASN A 88 16.56 8.77 -16.87
N SER A 89 16.01 9.89 -16.39
CA SER A 89 16.35 11.21 -16.89
C SER A 89 17.78 11.58 -16.50
N SER A 90 18.51 12.21 -17.41
CA SER A 90 19.94 12.50 -17.25
C SER A 90 20.27 13.56 -16.21
N SER A 91 19.30 14.40 -15.85
CA SER A 91 19.40 15.39 -14.79
C SER A 91 18.09 15.41 -14.02
N LEU A 92 18.17 15.01 -12.75
CA LEU A 92 17.04 14.99 -11.84
C LEU A 92 17.22 16.04 -10.74
N PRO A 93 16.16 16.75 -10.34
CA PRO A 93 16.27 17.81 -9.37
C PRO A 93 16.29 17.31 -7.93
N GLY A 94 17.08 18.00 -7.10
CA GLY A 94 17.07 17.80 -5.65
C GLY A 94 17.98 16.64 -5.16
N PRO A 95 17.76 16.16 -3.92
CA PRO A 95 18.52 15.05 -3.33
C PRO A 95 18.22 13.70 -4.00
N ALA A 96 18.76 12.58 -3.51
CA ALA A 96 18.48 11.25 -4.10
C ALA A 96 16.98 10.90 -4.10
N HIS A 97 16.44 10.33 -5.19
CA HIS A 97 15.03 9.92 -5.36
C HIS A 97 14.68 8.66 -4.57
N GLU A 98 14.72 8.80 -3.25
CA GLU A 98 14.53 7.71 -2.29
C GLU A 98 13.66 8.15 -1.10
N VAL A 99 13.03 7.17 -0.45
CA VAL A 99 12.28 7.33 0.80
C VAL A 99 12.88 6.35 1.81
N ASN A 100 13.36 6.86 2.94
CA ASN A 100 14.05 6.05 3.97
C ASN A 100 15.20 5.18 3.43
N GLY A 101 15.93 5.66 2.42
CA GLY A 101 17.04 4.93 1.79
C GLY A 101 16.63 3.87 0.76
N THR A 102 15.33 3.77 0.44
CA THR A 102 14.83 2.91 -0.64
C THR A 102 14.44 3.77 -1.83
N SER A 103 15.07 3.52 -2.98
CA SER A 103 14.72 4.17 -4.24
C SER A 103 13.33 3.73 -4.72
N TYR A 104 12.67 4.60 -5.46
CA TYR A 104 11.40 4.30 -6.14
C TYR A 104 11.48 4.77 -7.60
N ASP A 105 10.71 4.09 -8.43
CA ASP A 105 10.53 4.44 -9.83
C ASP A 105 9.46 5.54 -9.91
N PHE A 106 9.65 6.54 -10.76
CA PHE A 106 8.68 7.63 -10.85
C PHE A 106 8.57 8.19 -12.25
N THR A 107 7.42 8.82 -12.51
CA THR A 107 7.14 9.58 -13.72
C THR A 107 6.41 10.86 -13.34
N VAL A 108 6.95 12.01 -13.76
CA VAL A 108 6.29 13.32 -13.67
C VAL A 108 5.89 13.74 -15.07
N ALA A 109 4.61 14.02 -15.27
CA ALA A 109 4.07 14.46 -16.56
C ALA A 109 3.21 15.71 -16.42
N TYR A 110 3.41 16.67 -17.32
CA TYR A 110 2.52 17.81 -17.48
C TYR A 110 1.32 17.42 -18.36
N LYS A 111 0.11 17.73 -17.92
CA LYS A 111 -1.13 17.37 -18.62
C LYS A 111 -1.72 18.53 -19.42
N GLY A 112 -1.46 19.76 -19.02
CA GLY A 112 -1.99 20.95 -19.67
C GLY A 112 -2.48 21.99 -18.68
N PHE A 113 -3.04 23.06 -19.23
CA PHE A 113 -3.65 24.13 -18.47
C PHE A 113 -5.17 24.17 -18.67
N PHE A 114 -5.88 24.52 -17.60
CA PHE A 114 -7.32 24.53 -17.49
C PHE A 114 -7.80 25.85 -16.86
N ARG A 115 -9.13 26.04 -16.86
CA ARG A 115 -9.75 27.17 -16.15
C ARG A 115 -9.41 27.09 -14.66
N PRO A 116 -9.10 28.23 -14.03
CA PRO A 116 -8.79 28.24 -12.61
C PRO A 116 -10.06 27.93 -11.80
N PRO A 117 -9.92 27.40 -10.57
CA PRO A 117 -11.05 27.13 -9.69
C PRO A 117 -11.75 28.43 -9.26
N ALA A 118 -12.96 28.30 -8.71
CA ALA A 118 -13.70 29.43 -8.17
C ALA A 118 -12.85 30.20 -7.14
N GLY A 119 -12.96 31.54 -7.16
CA GLY A 119 -12.13 32.44 -6.35
C GLY A 119 -10.95 33.06 -7.10
N TYR A 120 -10.58 32.53 -8.26
CA TYR A 120 -9.56 33.11 -9.13
C TYR A 120 -10.16 33.77 -10.37
N SER A 121 -9.50 34.83 -10.86
CA SER A 121 -9.92 35.51 -12.09
C SER A 121 -9.60 34.66 -13.32
N ALA A 122 -10.63 34.29 -14.09
CA ALA A 122 -10.50 33.50 -15.32
C ALA A 122 -9.74 34.21 -16.46
N ILE A 123 -9.53 35.53 -16.35
CA ILE A 123 -8.77 36.32 -17.34
C ILE A 123 -7.29 36.45 -16.98
N HIS A 124 -6.92 36.27 -15.70
CA HIS A 124 -5.54 36.48 -15.24
C HIS A 124 -4.85 35.20 -14.79
N PHE A 125 -5.60 34.12 -14.51
CA PHE A 125 -5.05 32.87 -13.96
C PHE A 125 -5.45 31.65 -14.78
N SER A 126 -4.59 30.64 -14.73
CA SER A 126 -4.82 29.29 -15.24
C SER A 126 -4.43 28.26 -14.19
N ARG A 127 -5.10 27.10 -14.21
CA ARG A 127 -4.72 25.92 -13.43
C ARG A 127 -3.82 25.04 -14.30
N TYR A 128 -2.64 24.72 -13.83
CA TYR A 128 -1.68 23.83 -14.48
C TYR A 128 -1.72 22.47 -13.80
N ASP A 129 -2.04 21.42 -14.56
CA ASP A 129 -2.21 20.07 -14.03
C ASP A 129 -0.99 19.22 -14.36
N TYR A 130 -0.51 18.50 -13.36
CA TYR A 130 0.58 17.54 -13.42
C TYR A 130 0.06 16.18 -12.92
N SER A 131 0.53 15.10 -13.53
CA SER A 131 0.40 13.74 -13.02
C SER A 131 1.76 13.30 -12.50
N ILE A 132 1.76 12.71 -11.32
CA ILE A 132 2.95 12.20 -10.66
C ILE A 132 2.62 10.75 -10.31
N GLU A 133 3.44 9.85 -10.83
CA GLU A 133 3.34 8.43 -10.59
C GLU A 133 4.60 7.98 -9.85
N ALA A 134 4.44 7.16 -8.82
CA ALA A 134 5.53 6.47 -8.15
C ALA A 134 5.22 4.97 -8.04
N THR A 135 6.24 4.16 -8.31
CA THR A 135 6.18 2.71 -8.29
C THR A 135 7.30 2.16 -7.41
N ALA A 136 6.94 1.25 -6.51
CA ALA A 136 7.86 0.50 -5.68
C ALA A 136 7.39 -0.97 -5.68
N GLU A 137 8.27 -1.86 -6.10
CA GLU A 137 7.97 -3.28 -6.29
C GLU A 137 6.73 -3.51 -7.17
N ASN A 138 5.61 -3.94 -6.57
CA ASN A 138 4.33 -4.22 -7.25
C ASN A 138 3.24 -3.19 -6.90
N VAL A 139 3.60 -2.07 -6.27
CA VAL A 139 2.65 -1.02 -5.88
C VAL A 139 2.94 0.23 -6.69
N THR A 140 1.93 0.70 -7.41
CA THR A 140 1.96 1.97 -8.14
C THR A 140 0.91 2.89 -7.56
N ILE A 141 1.29 4.13 -7.28
CA ILE A 141 0.38 5.21 -6.89
C ILE A 141 0.48 6.30 -7.95
N GLU A 142 -0.65 6.82 -8.38
CA GLU A 142 -0.74 8.01 -9.22
C GLU A 142 -1.47 9.11 -8.45
N THR A 143 -0.95 10.33 -8.50
CA THR A 143 -1.64 11.52 -8.03
C THR A 143 -1.69 12.60 -9.09
N ARG A 144 -2.65 13.51 -8.95
CA ARG A 144 -2.70 14.75 -9.72
C ARG A 144 -2.37 15.92 -8.81
N TYR A 145 -1.34 16.67 -9.21
CA TYR A 145 -0.97 17.91 -8.58
C TYR A 145 -1.39 19.06 -9.48
N TYR A 146 -2.02 20.09 -8.92
CA TYR A 146 -2.36 21.29 -9.68
C TYR A 146 -1.74 22.53 -9.05
N LYS A 147 -1.32 23.45 -9.91
CA LYS A 147 -0.76 24.75 -9.53
C LYS A 147 -1.56 25.86 -10.20
N ILE A 148 -1.87 26.92 -9.45
CA ILE A 148 -2.47 28.12 -10.03
C ILE A 148 -1.36 29.11 -10.35
N GLY A 149 -1.37 29.65 -11.57
CA GLY A 149 -0.40 30.63 -12.02
C GLY A 149 -1.00 31.62 -13.02
N PRO A 150 -0.18 32.56 -13.53
CA PRO A 150 -0.58 33.50 -14.56
C PRO A 150 -1.22 32.78 -15.76
N LYS A 151 -2.15 33.44 -16.43
CA LYS A 151 -2.87 32.87 -17.57
C LYS A 151 -1.88 32.41 -18.66
N ALA A 152 -2.02 31.16 -19.08
CA ALA A 152 -1.35 30.67 -20.27
C ALA A 152 -1.97 31.35 -21.50
N TYR A 153 -1.13 31.92 -22.35
CA TYR A 153 -1.54 32.39 -23.66
C TYR A 153 -1.28 31.24 -24.65
N LYS A 154 -2.31 30.90 -25.42
CA LYS A 154 -2.16 29.99 -26.56
C LYS A 154 -1.29 30.64 -27.62
#